data_AF-A0A838QYE4-F1
#
_entry.id   AF-A0A838QYE4-F1
#
_cell.length_a   1.000
_cell.length_b   1.000
_cell.length_c   1.000
_cell.angle_alpha   90.00
_cell.angle_beta   90.00
_cell.angle_gamma   90.00
#
_symmetry.space_group_name_H-M   'P 1'
#
loop_
_entity.id
_entity.type
_entity.pdbx_description
1 polymer ?
#
loop_
_entity_poly.entity_id
_entity_poly.type
_entity_poly.pdbx_seq_one_letter_code
_entity_poly.pdbx_strand_id
1 'polypeptide(L)' 'AADPDGALRKAFGVPKTLGLLPGRVTYVIDRQGIIRAIFSAQFAAHRHVQAALKAINSLPK' A
#
# COMPACT_ATOMS: atom_id res chain seq x y z
N ALA A 1 15.09 -1.45 10.06
CA ALA A 1 15.36 -0.12 9.48
C ALA A 1 14.02 0.49 9.04
N ALA A 2 13.82 1.78 9.27
CA ALA A 2 12.64 2.53 8.80
C ALA A 2 12.94 3.23 7.45
N ASP A 3 11.99 3.99 6.90
CA ASP A 3 12.13 4.83 5.69
C ASP A 3 12.25 6.34 6.08
N PRO A 4 13.35 6.77 6.72
CA PRO A 4 13.47 8.11 7.31
C PRO A 4 13.58 9.24 6.28
N ASP A 5 14.16 8.97 5.10
CA ASP A 5 14.34 9.94 4.01
C ASP A 5 13.25 9.82 2.93
N GLY A 6 12.33 8.85 3.09
CA GLY A 6 11.24 8.60 2.17
C GLY A 6 11.70 8.00 0.83
N ALA A 7 12.92 7.45 0.74
CA ALA A 7 13.42 6.83 -0.48
C ALA A 7 12.53 5.66 -0.92
N LEU A 8 12.11 4.80 0.01
CA LEU A 8 11.25 3.65 -0.29
C LEU A 8 9.86 4.13 -0.70
N ARG A 9 9.30 5.09 0.04
CA ARG A 9 8.01 5.73 -0.30
C ARG A 9 7.99 6.29 -1.72
N LYS A 10 9.06 6.98 -2.13
CA LYS A 10 9.22 7.51 -3.50
C LYS A 10 9.30 6.38 -4.52
N ALA A 11 10.12 5.35 -4.26
CA ALA A 11 10.28 4.20 -5.15
C ALA A 11 8.96 3.45 -5.37
N PHE A 12 8.10 3.35 -4.34
CA PHE A 12 6.77 2.74 -4.43
C PHE A 12 5.71 3.68 -5.02
N GLY A 13 6.05 4.93 -5.34
CA GLY A 13 5.14 5.88 -5.98
C GLY A 13 4.04 6.41 -5.06
N VAL A 14 4.25 6.44 -3.74
CA VAL A 14 3.22 6.87 -2.78
C VAL A 14 3.10 8.41 -2.77
N PRO A 15 2.00 8.99 -3.29
CA PRO A 15 1.86 10.43 -3.45
C PRO A 15 1.76 11.14 -2.09
N LYS A 16 1.91 12.47 -2.05
CA LYS A 16 1.51 13.28 -0.90
C LYS A 16 0.04 13.63 -1.03
N THR A 17 -0.73 13.46 0.04
CA THR A 17 -2.12 13.95 0.10
C THR A 17 -2.10 15.44 0.43
N LEU A 18 -2.79 16.26 -0.38
CA LEU A 18 -2.83 17.73 -0.27
C LEU A 18 -1.42 18.38 -0.29
N GLY A 19 -0.42 17.72 -0.90
CA GLY A 19 0.96 18.22 -0.95
C GLY A 19 1.73 18.18 0.38
N LEU A 20 1.08 17.83 1.49
CA LEU A 20 1.64 17.93 2.84
C LEU A 20 1.76 16.58 3.54
N LEU A 21 0.69 15.79 3.53
CA LEU A 21 0.63 14.53 4.27
C LEU A 21 1.26 13.38 3.46
N PRO A 22 2.01 12.47 4.09
CA PRO A 22 2.34 11.20 3.46
C PRO A 22 1.05 10.47 3.05
N GLY A 23 0.98 10.09 1.78
CA GLY A 23 -0.14 9.29 1.28
C GLY A 23 -0.22 7.96 2.01
N ARG A 24 -1.44 7.48 2.25
CA ARG A 24 -1.69 6.15 2.79
C ARG A 24 -2.06 5.18 1.68
N VAL A 25 -1.17 4.22 1.43
CA VAL A 25 -1.32 3.19 0.41
C VAL A 25 -1.00 1.83 1.01
N THR A 26 -1.75 0.80 0.61
CA THR A 26 -1.47 -0.61 0.95
C THR A 26 -1.17 -1.36 -0.34
N TYR A 27 -0.06 -2.11 -0.33
CA TYR A 27 0.33 -3.03 -1.38
C TYR A 27 0.21 -4.45 -0.84
N VAL A 28 -0.35 -5.36 -1.64
CA VAL A 28 -0.30 -6.81 -1.37
C VAL A 28 0.69 -7.41 -2.34
N ILE A 29 1.77 -7.98 -1.81
CA ILE A 29 2.86 -8.58 -2.57
C ILE A 29 2.86 -10.08 -2.27
N ASP A 30 2.85 -10.91 -3.31
CA ASP A 30 2.89 -12.37 -3.14
C ASP A 30 4.31 -12.89 -2.87
N ARG A 31 4.43 -14.22 -2.73
CA ARG A 31 5.71 -14.89 -2.48
C ARG A 31 6.69 -14.83 -3.66
N GLN A 32 6.22 -14.50 -4.86
CA GLN A 32 7.04 -14.30 -6.05
C GLN A 32 7.51 -12.84 -6.17
N GLY A 33 7.14 -11.97 -5.23
CA GLY A 33 7.48 -10.55 -5.26
C GLY A 33 6.59 -9.73 -6.20
N ILE A 34 5.47 -10.28 -6.67
CA ILE A 34 4.55 -9.59 -7.59
C ILE A 34 3.50 -8.83 -6.77
N ILE A 35 3.25 -7.56 -7.14
CA ILE A 35 2.16 -6.77 -6.57
C ILE A 35 0.83 -7.31 -7.11
N ARG A 36 -0.01 -7.84 -6.22
CA ARG A 36 -1.34 -8.41 -6.56
C ARG A 36 -2.48 -7.43 -6.33
N ALA A 37 -2.29 -6.44 -5.47
CA ALA A 37 -3.24 -5.36 -5.26
C ALA A 37 -2.56 -4.09 -4.75
N ILE A 38 -3.14 -2.95 -5.10
CA ILE A 38 -2.79 -1.62 -4.60
C ILE A 38 -4.08 -0.93 -4.17
N PHE A 39 -4.10 -0.37 -2.95
CA PHE A 39 -5.24 0.40 -2.46
C PHE A 39 -4.77 1.71 -1.81
N SER A 40 -5.29 2.83 -2.29
CA SER A 40 -4.92 4.18 -1.84
C SER A 40 -6.14 4.93 -1.30
N ALA A 41 -6.14 5.27 -0.01
CA ALA A 41 -7.22 6.05 0.62
C ALA A 41 -6.77 6.71 1.94
N GLN A 42 -6.48 8.02 1.90
CA GLN A 42 -5.95 8.74 3.06
C GLN A 42 -6.82 8.66 4.32
N PHE A 43 -8.14 8.65 4.18
CA PHE A 43 -9.07 8.76 5.32
C PHE A 43 -9.88 7.49 5.61
N ALA A 44 -9.86 6.49 4.74
CA ALA A 44 -10.62 5.25 4.92
C ALA A 44 -9.77 4.09 5.48
N ALA A 45 -9.34 4.18 6.74
CA ALA A 45 -8.38 3.23 7.34
C ALA A 45 -8.89 1.78 7.28
N HIS A 46 -10.16 1.55 7.63
CA HIS A 46 -10.78 0.22 7.60
C HIS A 46 -10.76 -0.41 6.19
N ARG A 47 -10.89 0.40 5.13
CA ARG A 47 -10.90 -0.10 3.75
C ARG A 47 -9.54 -0.66 3.32
N HIS A 48 -8.44 -0.21 3.92
CA HIS A 48 -7.11 -0.80 3.65
C HIS A 48 -7.06 -2.27 4.06
N VAL A 49 -7.58 -2.59 5.25
CA VAL A 49 -7.63 -3.96 5.75
C VAL A 49 -8.54 -4.83 4.88
N GLN A 50 -9.73 -4.33 4.54
CA GLN A 50 -10.66 -5.04 3.66
C GLN A 50 -10.07 -5.31 2.27
N ALA A 51 -9.42 -4.32 1.67
CA ALA A 51 -8.77 -4.46 0.37
C ALA A 51 -7.64 -5.51 0.41
N ALA A 52 -6.83 -5.50 1.47
CA ALA A 52 -5.76 -6.47 1.65
C ALA A 52 -6.29 -7.89 1.83
N LEU A 53 -7.26 -8.09 2.73
CA LEU A 53 -7.88 -9.41 2.95
C LEU A 53 -8.56 -9.94 1.69
N LYS A 54 -9.27 -9.08 0.95
CA LYS A 54 -9.90 -9.44 -0.32
C LYS A 54 -8.84 -9.93 -1.33
N ALA A 55 -7.72 -9.22 -1.46
CA ALA A 55 -6.65 -9.61 -2.36
C ALA A 55 -6.01 -10.95 -1.94
N ILE A 56 -5.66 -11.10 -0.65
CA ILE A 56 -5.07 -12.34 -0.11
C ILE A 56 -5.99 -13.55 -0.34
N ASN A 57 -7.29 -13.41 -0.06
CA ASN A 57 -8.26 -14.51 -0.23
C ASN A 57 -8.53 -14.86 -1.69
N SER A 58 -8.17 -13.98 -2.64
CA SER A 58 -8.28 -14.26 -4.08
C SER A 58 -7.05 -14.96 -4.66
N LEU A 59 -5.98 -15.10 -3.87
CA LEU A 59 -4.77 -15.78 -4.33
C LEU A 59 -4.93 -17.31 -4.27
N PRO A 60 -4.35 -18.03 -5.24
CA PRO A 60 -4.24 -19.48 -5.14
C PRO A 60 -3.45 -19.86 -3.88
N LYS A 61 -3.85 -20.96 -3.25
CA LYS A 61 -3.21 -21.49 -2.05
C LYS A 61 -1.87 -22.14 -2.36
#